data_AF-A0A970TGU8-F1
#
_entry.id   AF-A0A970TGU8-F1
#
_cell.length_a   1.000
_cell.length_b   1.000
_cell.length_c   1.000
_cell.angle_alpha   90.00
_cell.angle_beta   90.00
_cell.angle_gamma   90.00
#
_symmetry.space_group_name_H-M   'P 1'
#
loop_
_entity.id
_entity.type
_entity.pdbx_description
1 polymer ?
#
loop_
_entity_poly.entity_id
_entity_poly.type
_entity_poly.pdbx_seq_one_letter_code
_entity_poly.pdbx_strand_id
1 'polypeptide(L)'
;MKGIKKNAILIYLIGFVIARASFIGINPIAIGFFTAAYLEKVSPGLLLLAILAGISSVMPPTMILKYLLTMVSGIVLLESPFMKKRELPEKIYFYIPAVFLGVFAMMEAAANGWKPDFIVMAVLEAIIAYVSGILFSMGIGFIIKQPKGTKMTNEEMISLSLMVAVLIYGMPNLSNSFIAPMETAVYFVIMLFTYKYGAGQGAITGAVAGFALSLRGAPLNSIAMLTMVGIVPALFRSLGRIPTAAVFSLTITIISLVYDELALSTREIGALSSALILFLLLPKSIIYRVDHDKDGLGQSLLSADNLKKLANTRMRIFSDSFLKLSKTLETITERQIKIKQKEIDMIFEDISERLCKNCRNCCLCWDTHYKEAYQATCDLFDVAEKKGYIENKDVPEYFLENCTCSDELVLEINRGFEITKLNNIWSNRLAESREVIAGQLKEVSSAIHSLTGDIYGAARVMKNEEGKVIRRLRTQHIDVRN
;
A
#
# COMPACT_ATOMS: atom_id res chain seq x y z
N MET A 1 -0.67 -25.28 15.88
CA MET A 1 -0.27 -25.03 17.30
C MET A 1 1.18 -25.39 17.65
N LYS A 2 1.79 -26.49 17.16
CA LYS A 2 3.19 -26.85 17.49
C LYS A 2 4.26 -25.85 16.97
N GLY A 3 4.03 -25.18 15.84
CA GLY A 3 4.96 -24.19 15.26
C GLY A 3 5.08 -22.88 16.05
N ILE A 4 3.93 -22.34 16.51
CA ILE A 4 3.86 -21.08 17.28
C ILE A 4 4.64 -21.19 18.60
N LYS A 5 4.58 -22.36 19.28
CA LYS A 5 5.35 -22.59 20.50
C LYS A 5 6.87 -22.60 20.28
N LYS A 6 7.35 -23.10 19.13
CA LYS A 6 8.80 -23.10 18.82
C LYS A 6 9.33 -21.70 18.53
N ASN A 7 8.56 -20.90 17.78
CA ASN A 7 8.95 -19.52 17.47
C ASN A 7 8.93 -18.64 18.72
N ALA A 8 7.98 -18.86 19.65
CA ALA A 8 7.96 -18.16 20.94
C ALA A 8 9.20 -18.46 21.79
N ILE A 9 9.66 -19.72 21.83
CA ILE A 9 10.90 -20.10 22.55
C ILE A 9 12.12 -19.37 21.97
N LEU A 10 12.19 -19.25 20.64
CA LEU A 10 13.27 -18.51 19.98
C LEU A 10 13.25 -17.03 20.39
N ILE A 11 12.07 -16.41 20.45
CA ILE A 11 11.94 -15.01 20.89
C ILE A 11 12.36 -14.82 22.35
N TYR A 12 12.09 -15.77 23.26
CA TYR A 12 12.59 -15.69 24.63
C TYR A 12 14.12 -15.75 24.71
N LEU A 13 14.74 -16.64 23.92
CA LEU A 13 16.20 -16.75 23.88
C LEU A 13 16.85 -15.51 23.29
N ILE A 14 16.28 -14.97 22.21
CA ILE A 14 16.72 -13.69 21.61
C ILE A 14 16.55 -12.55 22.62
N GLY A 15 15.41 -12.49 23.31
CA GLY A 15 15.12 -11.48 24.32
C GLY A 15 16.11 -11.49 25.49
N PHE A 16 16.49 -12.67 25.97
CA PHE A 16 17.52 -12.80 27.01
C PHE A 16 18.86 -12.20 26.56
N VAL A 17 19.33 -12.50 25.34
CA VAL A 17 20.62 -12.01 24.84
C VAL A 17 20.58 -10.52 24.52
N ILE A 18 19.51 -10.03 23.88
CA ILE A 18 19.32 -8.59 23.63
C ILE A 18 19.29 -7.81 24.94
N ALA A 19 18.67 -8.36 25.98
CA ALA A 19 18.62 -7.75 27.29
C ALA A 19 19.98 -7.67 28.01
N ARG A 20 21.05 -8.27 27.47
CA ARG A 20 22.43 -8.09 27.94
C ARG A 20 23.16 -6.93 27.27
N ALA A 21 22.61 -6.36 26.20
CA ALA A 21 23.20 -5.27 25.45
C ALA A 21 23.11 -3.94 26.22
N SER A 22 24.06 -3.68 27.12
CA SER A 22 24.16 -2.41 27.85
C SER A 22 25.03 -1.39 27.11
N PHE A 23 24.49 -0.20 26.83
CA PHE A 23 25.21 0.92 26.21
C PHE A 23 25.42 2.01 27.26
N ILE A 24 26.67 2.36 27.59
CA ILE A 24 26.98 3.48 28.51
C ILE A 24 26.15 3.40 29.81
N GLY A 25 26.00 2.19 30.37
CA GLY A 25 25.25 1.96 31.59
C GLY A 25 23.71 1.91 31.46
N ILE A 26 23.13 2.13 30.28
CA ILE A 26 21.68 2.03 30.02
C ILE A 26 21.33 0.88 29.06
N ASN A 27 20.09 0.41 29.09
CA ASN A 27 19.55 -0.67 28.24
C ASN A 27 18.11 -0.37 27.75
N PRO A 28 17.93 0.69 26.96
CA PRO A 28 16.63 1.03 26.37
C PRO A 28 16.16 0.01 25.33
N ILE A 29 17.09 -0.71 24.70
CA ILE A 29 16.82 -1.67 23.62
C ILE A 29 16.02 -2.88 24.16
N ALA A 30 16.27 -3.30 25.39
CA ALA A 30 15.49 -4.35 26.05
C ALA A 30 14.00 -4.00 26.16
N ILE A 31 13.67 -2.73 26.48
CA ILE A 31 12.29 -2.25 26.59
C ILE A 31 11.61 -2.19 25.21
N GLY A 32 12.33 -1.73 24.19
CA GLY A 32 11.84 -1.78 22.81
C GLY A 32 11.53 -3.21 22.36
N PHE A 33 12.45 -4.14 22.56
CA PHE A 33 12.25 -5.55 22.22
C PHE A 33 11.09 -6.19 23.01
N PHE A 34 11.00 -5.91 24.32
CA PHE A 34 9.90 -6.37 25.17
C PHE A 34 8.54 -5.92 24.60
N THR A 35 8.42 -4.63 24.27
CA THR A 35 7.19 -4.03 23.76
C THR A 35 6.79 -4.64 22.41
N ALA A 36 7.76 -4.81 21.51
CA ALA A 36 7.54 -5.42 20.20
C ALA A 36 7.07 -6.89 20.30
N ALA A 37 7.73 -7.70 21.13
CA ALA A 37 7.34 -9.09 21.36
C ALA A 37 5.97 -9.20 22.05
N TYR A 38 5.67 -8.31 23.00
CA TYR A 38 4.38 -8.27 23.68
C TYR A 38 3.22 -7.99 22.72
N LEU A 39 3.36 -6.99 21.84
CA LEU A 39 2.33 -6.64 20.86
C LEU A 39 2.11 -7.75 19.82
N GLU A 40 3.14 -8.54 19.54
CA GLU A 40 3.07 -9.77 18.72
C GLU A 40 2.47 -10.99 19.46
N LYS A 41 1.82 -10.76 20.61
CA LYS A 41 1.08 -11.76 21.42
C LYS A 41 1.95 -12.89 21.98
N VAL A 42 3.24 -12.63 22.20
CA VAL A 42 4.12 -13.52 22.97
C VAL A 42 3.72 -13.47 24.44
N SER A 43 3.78 -14.60 25.17
CA SER A 43 3.28 -14.61 26.55
C SER A 43 4.11 -13.68 27.46
N PRO A 44 3.49 -12.71 28.15
CA PRO A 44 4.20 -11.64 28.85
C PRO A 44 5.04 -12.14 30.03
N GLY A 45 4.55 -13.14 30.78
CA GLY A 45 5.27 -13.64 31.97
C GLY A 45 6.64 -14.25 31.63
N LEU A 46 6.70 -15.15 30.65
CA LEU A 46 7.97 -15.75 30.23
C LEU A 46 8.90 -14.75 29.54
N LEU A 47 8.33 -13.81 28.79
CA LEU A 47 9.10 -12.74 28.15
C LEU A 47 9.77 -11.83 29.19
N LEU A 48 9.01 -11.41 30.20
CA LEU A 48 9.49 -10.60 31.31
C LEU A 48 10.60 -11.32 32.09
N LEU A 49 10.41 -12.61 32.40
CA LEU A 49 11.44 -13.42 33.06
C LEU A 49 12.73 -13.53 32.22
N ALA A 50 12.60 -13.79 30.92
CA ALA A 50 13.76 -13.92 30.03
C ALA A 50 14.56 -12.60 29.93
N ILE A 51 13.87 -11.48 29.76
CA ILE A 51 14.51 -10.16 29.65
C ILE A 51 15.12 -9.73 30.98
N LEU A 52 14.41 -9.91 32.10
CA LEU A 52 14.96 -9.60 33.42
C LEU A 52 16.20 -10.45 33.73
N ALA A 53 16.20 -11.74 33.40
CA ALA A 53 17.36 -12.60 33.57
C ALA A 53 18.56 -12.08 32.77
N GLY A 54 18.32 -11.56 31.56
CA GLY A 54 19.36 -10.92 30.74
C GLY A 54 19.91 -9.65 31.39
N ILE A 55 19.04 -8.71 31.78
CA ILE A 55 19.44 -7.46 32.45
C ILE A 55 20.23 -7.76 33.74
N SER A 56 19.74 -8.72 34.53
CA SER A 56 20.35 -9.11 35.80
C SER A 56 21.76 -9.68 35.66
N SER A 57 22.11 -10.17 34.47
CA SER A 57 23.45 -10.71 34.21
C SER A 57 24.51 -9.65 33.93
N VAL A 58 24.13 -8.39 33.70
CA VAL A 58 25.05 -7.31 33.29
C VAL A 58 24.90 -6.04 34.15
N MET A 59 23.75 -5.81 34.79
CA MET A 59 23.43 -4.54 35.44
C MET A 59 23.23 -4.64 36.95
N PRO A 60 23.46 -3.54 37.70
CA PRO A 60 23.25 -3.50 39.13
C PRO A 60 21.75 -3.52 39.52
N PRO A 61 21.41 -3.89 40.77
CA PRO A 61 20.02 -4.03 41.22
C PRO A 61 19.13 -2.79 41.05
N THR A 62 19.69 -1.58 41.17
CA THR A 62 18.95 -0.32 40.98
C THR A 62 18.40 -0.18 39.56
N MET A 63 19.20 -0.56 38.57
CA MET A 63 18.81 -0.54 37.16
C MET A 63 17.81 -1.65 36.84
N ILE A 64 18.00 -2.84 37.41
CA ILE A 64 17.05 -3.95 37.27
C ILE A 64 15.65 -3.51 37.73
N LEU A 65 15.56 -2.81 38.86
CA LEU A 65 14.30 -2.29 39.39
C LEU A 65 13.66 -1.28 38.42
N LYS A 66 14.43 -0.35 37.84
CA LYS A 66 13.94 0.61 36.84
C LYS A 66 13.28 -0.09 35.65
N TYR A 67 13.96 -1.06 35.04
CA TYR A 67 13.42 -1.78 33.87
C TYR A 67 12.26 -2.71 34.23
N LEU A 68 12.29 -3.33 35.42
CA LEU A 68 11.16 -4.12 35.95
C LEU A 68 9.90 -3.24 36.08
N LEU A 69 10.01 -2.10 36.77
CA LEU A 69 8.90 -1.17 36.96
C LEU A 69 8.38 -0.64 35.63
N THR A 70 9.28 -0.37 34.67
CA THR A 70 8.91 0.04 33.31
C THR A 70 8.08 -1.03 32.61
N MET A 71 8.53 -2.28 32.59
CA MET A 71 7.81 -3.40 31.94
C MET A 71 6.46 -3.66 32.61
N VAL A 72 6.41 -3.71 33.94
CA VAL A 72 5.17 -3.94 34.69
C VAL A 72 4.17 -2.80 34.46
N SER A 73 4.60 -1.54 34.57
CA SER A 73 3.74 -0.37 34.32
C SER A 73 3.22 -0.35 32.88
N GLY A 74 4.08 -0.71 31.92
CA GLY A 74 3.71 -0.88 30.53
C GLY A 74 2.63 -1.93 30.32
N ILE A 75 2.80 -3.15 30.88
CA ILE A 75 1.80 -4.23 30.79
C ILE A 75 0.47 -3.77 31.42
N VAL A 76 0.51 -3.23 32.64
CA VAL A 76 -0.70 -2.80 33.38
C VAL A 76 -1.49 -1.77 32.57
N LEU A 77 -0.82 -0.78 31.98
CA LEU A 77 -1.51 0.23 31.18
C LEU A 77 -2.02 -0.33 29.84
N LEU A 78 -1.23 -1.18 29.16
CA LEU A 78 -1.63 -1.82 27.91
C LEU A 78 -2.79 -2.80 28.10
N GLU A 79 -2.88 -3.48 29.23
CA GLU A 79 -3.99 -4.39 29.56
C GLU A 79 -5.22 -3.69 30.15
N SER A 80 -5.08 -2.42 30.53
CA SER A 80 -6.15 -1.64 31.15
C SER A 80 -7.40 -1.57 30.25
N PRO A 81 -8.62 -1.57 30.83
CA PRO A 81 -9.86 -1.49 30.08
C PRO A 81 -10.01 -0.17 29.33
N PHE A 82 -9.26 0.87 29.72
CA PHE A 82 -9.23 2.17 29.04
C PHE A 82 -8.56 2.07 27.66
N MET A 83 -7.46 1.33 27.56
CA MET A 83 -6.69 1.17 26.32
C MET A 83 -7.33 0.13 25.39
N LYS A 84 -7.83 -0.99 25.91
CA LYS A 84 -8.47 -2.04 25.10
C LYS A 84 -9.76 -1.59 24.39
N LYS A 85 -10.44 -0.55 24.90
CA LYS A 85 -11.67 -0.02 24.32
C LYS A 85 -11.44 1.01 23.20
N ARG A 86 -10.21 1.48 23.00
CA ARG A 86 -9.87 2.47 21.95
C ARG A 86 -9.13 1.79 20.80
N GLU A 87 -9.59 2.02 19.57
CA GLU A 87 -8.84 1.66 18.36
C GLU A 87 -7.76 2.71 18.09
N LEU A 88 -6.65 2.64 18.83
CA LEU A 88 -5.51 3.53 18.62
C LEU A 88 -4.59 3.00 17.52
N PRO A 89 -3.94 3.88 16.72
CA PRO A 89 -2.87 3.50 15.81
C PRO A 89 -1.78 2.66 16.49
N GLU A 90 -1.27 1.63 15.82
CA GLU A 90 -0.28 0.68 16.37
C GLU A 90 0.94 1.37 16.98
N LYS A 91 1.39 2.49 16.37
CA LYS A 91 2.54 3.28 16.82
C LYS A 91 2.38 3.84 18.24
N ILE A 92 1.16 4.11 18.70
CA ILE A 92 0.88 4.67 20.03
C ILE A 92 1.18 3.65 21.13
N TYR A 93 1.01 2.35 20.87
CA TYR A 93 1.28 1.32 21.86
C TYR A 93 2.78 1.23 22.21
N PHE A 94 3.67 1.54 21.25
CA PHE A 94 5.12 1.60 21.51
C PHE A 94 5.53 2.80 22.38
N TYR A 95 4.71 3.86 22.39
CA TYR A 95 5.00 5.05 23.18
C TYR A 95 4.83 4.81 24.69
N ILE A 96 3.92 3.92 25.09
CA ILE A 96 3.56 3.70 26.50
C ILE A 96 4.77 3.23 27.34
N PRO A 97 5.44 2.10 27.03
CA PRO A 97 6.59 1.67 27.83
C PRO A 97 7.78 2.62 27.71
N ALA A 98 7.95 3.30 26.57
CA ALA A 98 9.01 4.28 26.37
C ALA A 98 8.84 5.52 27.27
N VAL A 99 7.62 6.02 27.45
CA VAL A 99 7.33 7.13 28.38
C VAL A 99 7.58 6.72 29.81
N PHE A 100 7.11 5.55 30.24
CA PHE A 100 7.40 5.06 31.59
C PHE A 100 8.90 4.93 31.83
N LEU A 101 9.66 4.44 30.85
CA LEU A 101 11.11 4.38 30.94
C LEU A 101 11.71 5.78 31.14
N GLY A 102 11.28 6.76 30.35
CA GLY A 102 11.71 8.15 30.49
C GLY A 102 11.37 8.76 31.85
N VAL A 103 10.19 8.48 32.40
CA VAL A 103 9.78 8.95 33.73
C VAL A 103 10.66 8.35 34.83
N PHE A 104 10.88 7.04 34.81
CA PHE A 104 11.74 6.40 35.80
C PHE A 104 13.21 6.80 35.65
N ALA A 105 13.69 7.02 34.43
CA ALA A 105 15.02 7.54 34.18
C ALA A 105 15.18 9.01 34.64
N MET A 106 14.14 9.84 34.48
CA MET A 106 14.12 11.19 35.06
C MET A 106 14.09 11.18 36.58
N MET A 107 13.39 10.22 37.20
CA MET A 107 13.41 10.03 38.64
C MET A 107 14.81 9.66 39.15
N GLU A 108 15.54 8.84 38.39
CA GLU A 108 16.96 8.54 38.65
C GLU A 108 17.85 9.79 38.51
N ALA A 109 17.61 10.63 37.50
CA ALA A 109 18.32 11.91 37.35
C ALA A 109 18.05 12.86 38.54
N ALA A 110 16.81 12.91 39.03
CA ALA A 110 16.44 13.68 40.21
C ALA A 110 17.13 13.17 41.48
N ALA A 111 17.19 11.85 41.68
CA ALA A 111 17.87 11.22 42.80
C ALA A 111 19.39 11.51 42.81
N ASN A 112 19.98 11.73 41.63
CA ASN A 112 21.39 12.09 41.45
C ASN A 112 21.65 13.61 41.37
N GLY A 113 20.68 14.44 41.76
CA GLY A 113 20.84 15.88 41.88
C GLY A 113 20.77 16.65 40.56
N TRP A 114 19.99 16.19 39.58
CA TRP A 114 19.74 16.90 38.31
C TRP A 114 20.99 17.23 37.49
N LYS A 115 21.98 16.36 37.53
CA LYS A 115 23.18 16.51 36.68
C LYS A 115 22.78 16.41 35.19
N PRO A 116 23.30 17.30 34.32
CA PRO A 116 22.93 17.35 32.91
C PRO A 116 23.07 16.00 32.18
N ASP A 117 24.12 15.23 32.49
CA ASP A 117 24.40 13.95 31.84
C ASP A 117 23.26 12.94 32.04
N PHE A 118 22.70 12.84 33.25
CA PHE A 118 21.60 11.93 33.55
C PHE A 118 20.29 12.37 32.90
N ILE A 119 20.06 13.68 32.78
CA ILE A 119 18.88 14.23 32.10
C ILE A 119 18.94 13.88 30.61
N VAL A 120 20.10 14.09 29.97
CA VAL A 120 20.31 13.75 28.56
C VAL A 120 20.17 12.25 28.34
N MET A 121 20.78 11.43 29.20
CA MET A 121 20.64 9.96 29.14
C MET A 121 19.18 9.52 29.29
N ALA A 122 18.40 10.11 30.20
CA ALA A 122 16.99 9.76 30.39
C ALA A 122 16.14 10.03 29.14
N VAL A 123 16.36 11.18 28.48
CA VAL A 123 15.68 11.52 27.21
C VAL A 123 16.08 10.54 26.11
N LEU A 124 17.37 10.25 25.98
CA LEU A 124 17.86 9.27 25.00
C LEU A 124 17.31 7.87 25.26
N GLU A 125 17.21 7.45 26.53
CA GLU A 125 16.69 6.15 26.93
C GLU A 125 15.23 5.96 26.44
N ALA A 126 14.39 6.98 26.63
CA ALA A 126 13.01 6.97 26.15
C ALA A 126 12.92 6.94 24.61
N ILE A 127 13.70 7.78 23.92
CA ILE A 127 13.72 7.84 22.44
C ILE A 127 14.17 6.50 21.86
N ILE A 128 15.28 5.95 22.36
CA ILE A 128 15.83 4.68 21.86
C ILE A 128 14.85 3.54 22.13
N ALA A 129 14.17 3.51 23.28
CA ALA A 129 13.16 2.48 23.57
C ALA A 129 11.99 2.53 22.57
N TYR A 130 11.50 3.73 22.24
CA TYR A 130 10.46 3.89 21.23
C TYR A 130 10.92 3.46 19.83
N VAL A 131 12.06 3.97 19.36
CA VAL A 131 12.57 3.66 18.01
C VAL A 131 12.90 2.17 17.86
N SER A 132 13.57 1.58 18.87
CA SER A 132 13.91 0.15 18.84
C SER A 132 12.67 -0.75 18.89
N GLY A 133 11.61 -0.36 19.59
CA GLY A 133 10.34 -1.08 19.59
C GLY A 133 9.72 -1.17 18.19
N ILE A 134 9.66 -0.05 17.46
CA ILE A 134 9.16 -0.03 16.08
C ILE A 134 10.05 -0.88 15.18
N LEU A 135 11.38 -0.70 15.27
CA LEU A 135 12.33 -1.44 14.45
C LEU A 135 12.17 -2.95 14.67
N PHE A 136 12.10 -3.44 15.91
CA PHE A 136 11.97 -4.87 16.16
C PHE A 136 10.60 -5.45 15.87
N SER A 137 9.53 -4.63 15.87
CA SER A 137 8.17 -5.13 15.58
C SER A 137 8.09 -5.88 14.24
N MET A 138 8.73 -5.34 13.21
CA MET A 138 8.76 -5.94 11.87
C MET A 138 9.52 -7.27 11.86
N GLY A 139 10.69 -7.34 12.49
CA GLY A 139 11.51 -8.54 12.55
C GLY A 139 10.91 -9.64 13.41
N ILE A 140 10.30 -9.29 14.56
CA ILE A 140 9.62 -10.25 15.43
C ILE A 140 8.34 -10.75 14.77
N GLY A 141 7.56 -9.86 14.15
CA GLY A 141 6.40 -10.23 13.35
C GLY A 141 6.77 -11.22 12.24
N PHE A 142 7.90 -10.99 11.56
CA PHE A 142 8.42 -11.93 10.55
C PHE A 142 8.76 -13.30 11.15
N ILE A 143 9.41 -13.36 12.31
CA ILE A 143 9.75 -14.63 12.98
C ILE A 143 8.50 -15.40 13.44
N ILE A 144 7.45 -14.70 13.89
CA ILE A 144 6.27 -15.32 14.49
C ILE A 144 5.22 -15.72 13.45
N LYS A 145 4.87 -14.81 12.53
CA LYS A 145 3.69 -14.91 11.66
C LYS A 145 3.98 -15.49 10.27
N GLN A 146 5.17 -15.28 9.71
CA GLN A 146 5.41 -15.56 8.29
C GLN A 146 5.63 -17.07 8.00
N PRO A 147 4.96 -17.63 6.97
CA PRO A 147 5.18 -19.02 6.56
C PRO A 147 6.59 -19.19 5.97
N LYS A 148 7.12 -20.41 6.07
CA LYS A 148 8.44 -20.73 5.51
C LYS A 148 8.45 -20.49 4.00
N GLY A 149 9.36 -19.64 3.52
CA GLY A 149 9.60 -19.41 2.10
C GLY A 149 9.14 -18.06 1.56
N THR A 150 8.49 -17.22 2.37
CA THR A 150 8.17 -15.85 1.95
C THR A 150 9.41 -14.95 1.88
N LYS A 151 9.41 -14.05 0.89
CA LYS A 151 10.42 -13.00 0.76
C LYS A 151 10.22 -11.98 1.87
N MET A 152 11.33 -11.50 2.42
CA MET A 152 11.34 -10.37 3.34
C MET A 152 11.21 -9.07 2.56
N THR A 153 10.42 -8.15 3.09
CA THR A 153 10.44 -6.74 2.67
C THR A 153 11.77 -6.09 3.06
N ASN A 154 12.10 -4.94 2.43
CA ASN A 154 13.32 -4.20 2.78
C ASN A 154 13.35 -3.79 4.26
N GLU A 155 12.19 -3.50 4.84
CA GLU A 155 12.05 -3.09 6.23
C GLU A 155 12.27 -4.27 7.20
N GLU A 156 11.70 -5.44 6.88
CA GLU A 156 11.96 -6.69 7.63
C GLU A 156 13.43 -7.09 7.54
N MET A 157 14.08 -6.91 6.38
CA MET A 157 15.50 -7.21 6.15
C MET A 157 16.39 -6.40 7.09
N ILE A 158 16.18 -5.09 7.13
CA ILE A 158 16.90 -4.16 8.02
C ILE A 158 16.64 -4.51 9.48
N SER A 159 15.37 -4.72 9.85
CA SER A 159 14.97 -5.06 11.22
C SER A 159 15.67 -6.32 11.74
N LEU A 160 15.67 -7.39 10.94
CA LEU A 160 16.29 -8.66 11.31
C LEU A 160 17.81 -8.53 11.43
N SER A 161 18.47 -7.79 10.53
CA SER A 161 19.92 -7.55 10.62
C SER A 161 20.28 -6.70 11.83
N LEU A 162 19.48 -5.69 12.18
CA LEU A 162 19.69 -4.86 13.37
C LEU A 162 19.53 -5.68 14.67
N MET A 163 18.56 -6.60 14.69
CA MET A 163 18.41 -7.56 15.78
C MET A 163 19.64 -8.47 15.91
N VAL A 164 20.22 -8.91 14.79
CA VAL A 164 21.49 -9.66 14.79
C VAL A 164 22.65 -8.83 15.34
N ALA A 165 22.77 -7.54 15.00
CA ALA A 165 23.78 -6.66 15.61
C ALA A 165 23.68 -6.62 17.12
N VAL A 166 22.47 -6.41 17.64
CA VAL A 166 22.24 -6.31 19.08
C VAL A 166 22.50 -7.65 19.77
N LEU A 167 22.16 -8.77 19.12
CA LEU A 167 22.53 -10.10 19.60
C LEU A 167 24.05 -10.28 19.69
N ILE A 168 24.79 -9.89 18.64
CA ILE A 168 26.26 -9.93 18.63
C ILE A 168 26.82 -9.03 19.73
N TYR A 169 26.27 -7.83 19.91
CA TYR A 169 26.71 -6.90 20.95
C TYR A 169 26.44 -7.45 22.37
N GLY A 170 25.27 -8.04 22.61
CA GLY A 170 24.87 -8.60 23.90
C GLY A 170 25.50 -9.96 24.25
N MET A 171 26.21 -10.61 23.34
CA MET A 171 26.87 -11.90 23.64
C MET A 171 28.03 -11.71 24.63
N PRO A 172 28.13 -12.57 25.67
CA PRO A 172 29.23 -12.51 26.64
C PRO A 172 30.58 -12.74 25.97
N ASN A 173 31.61 -12.06 26.45
CA ASN A 173 33.02 -12.32 26.10
C ASN A 173 33.45 -13.67 26.67
N LEU A 174 33.21 -14.75 25.93
CA LEU A 174 33.71 -16.07 26.24
C LEU A 174 35.07 -16.25 25.56
N SER A 175 36.15 -16.00 26.30
CA SER A 175 37.51 -16.21 25.81
C SER A 175 37.89 -17.69 25.99
N ASN A 176 37.94 -18.43 24.88
CA ASN A 176 38.53 -19.77 24.83
C ASN A 176 39.69 -19.76 23.83
N SER A 177 40.77 -20.49 24.12
CA SER A 177 42.01 -20.44 23.32
C SER A 177 41.87 -21.04 21.92
N PHE A 178 40.85 -21.88 21.68
CA PHE A 178 40.68 -22.62 20.42
C PHE A 178 39.42 -22.25 19.63
N ILE A 179 38.39 -21.74 20.29
CA ILE A 179 37.12 -21.38 19.65
C ILE A 179 36.79 -19.96 20.04
N ALA A 180 36.52 -19.14 19.03
CA ALA A 180 36.09 -17.77 19.17
C ALA A 180 34.56 -17.72 18.99
N PRO A 181 33.75 -17.97 20.04
CA PRO A 181 32.32 -18.22 19.88
C PRO A 181 31.55 -17.04 19.32
N MET A 182 32.05 -15.81 19.54
CA MET A 182 31.45 -14.60 19.00
C MET A 182 31.67 -14.52 17.48
N GLU A 183 32.90 -14.69 17.02
CA GLU A 183 33.30 -14.63 15.62
C GLU A 183 32.67 -15.80 14.84
N THR A 184 32.60 -17.01 15.46
CA THR A 184 31.84 -18.14 14.92
C THR A 184 30.37 -17.77 14.70
N ALA A 185 29.72 -17.13 15.68
CA ALA A 185 28.33 -16.72 15.55
C ALA A 185 28.13 -15.67 14.45
N VAL A 186 29.03 -14.69 14.34
CA VAL A 186 29.01 -13.67 13.28
C VAL A 186 29.11 -14.32 11.90
N TYR A 187 30.14 -15.13 11.66
CA TYR A 187 30.34 -15.80 10.38
C TYR A 187 29.18 -16.72 10.04
N PHE A 188 28.70 -17.48 11.01
CA PHE A 188 27.57 -18.37 10.82
C PHE A 188 26.28 -17.62 10.44
N VAL A 189 25.96 -16.51 11.11
CA VAL A 189 24.73 -15.75 10.82
C VAL A 189 24.81 -15.06 9.46
N ILE A 190 25.95 -14.45 9.12
CA ILE A 190 26.17 -13.85 7.79
C ILE A 190 25.98 -14.93 6.73
N MET A 191 26.68 -16.07 6.87
CA MET A 191 26.59 -17.18 5.93
C MET A 191 25.16 -17.72 5.77
N LEU A 192 24.44 -17.90 6.88
CA LEU A 192 23.07 -18.39 6.90
C LEU A 192 22.13 -17.43 6.16
N PHE A 193 22.24 -16.13 6.40
CA PHE A 193 21.39 -15.13 5.75
C PHE A 193 21.78 -14.91 4.28
N THR A 194 23.07 -14.91 3.95
CA THR A 194 23.57 -14.88 2.57
C THR A 194 23.01 -16.03 1.75
N TYR A 195 23.05 -17.26 2.27
CA TYR A 195 22.52 -18.40 1.54
C TYR A 195 20.99 -18.39 1.47
N LYS A 196 20.30 -18.08 2.58
CA LYS A 196 18.84 -18.16 2.68
C LYS A 196 18.11 -17.06 1.92
N TYR A 197 18.53 -15.82 2.09
CA TYR A 197 17.84 -14.62 1.61
C TYR A 197 18.57 -13.91 0.47
N GLY A 198 19.87 -14.17 0.31
CA GLY A 198 20.66 -13.68 -0.83
C GLY A 198 21.57 -12.50 -0.51
N ALA A 199 22.06 -11.86 -1.58
CA ALA A 199 23.10 -10.83 -1.51
C ALA A 199 22.68 -9.62 -0.68
N GLY A 200 21.42 -9.15 -0.83
CA GLY A 200 20.91 -7.99 -0.09
C GLY A 200 20.98 -8.20 1.43
N GLN A 201 20.35 -9.27 1.94
CA GLN A 201 20.38 -9.57 3.37
C GLN A 201 21.80 -9.91 3.86
N GLY A 202 22.59 -10.63 3.05
CA GLY A 202 23.98 -10.94 3.36
C GLY A 202 24.83 -9.68 3.58
N ALA A 203 24.70 -8.70 2.68
CA ALA A 203 25.40 -7.42 2.77
C ALA A 203 24.98 -6.61 4.02
N ILE A 204 23.67 -6.44 4.24
CA ILE A 204 23.16 -5.69 5.41
C ILE A 204 23.61 -6.35 6.71
N THR A 205 23.55 -7.68 6.79
CA THR A 205 23.96 -8.43 7.98
C THR A 205 25.46 -8.35 8.21
N GLY A 206 26.27 -8.40 7.16
CA GLY A 206 27.71 -8.20 7.23
C GLY A 206 28.09 -6.79 7.73
N ALA A 207 27.48 -5.75 7.16
CA ALA A 207 27.71 -4.36 7.56
C ALA A 207 27.34 -4.11 9.02
N VAL A 208 26.16 -4.57 9.43
CA VAL A 208 25.61 -4.37 10.77
C VAL A 208 26.36 -5.22 11.81
N ALA A 209 26.77 -6.45 11.48
CA ALA A 209 27.64 -7.26 12.33
C ALA A 209 29.04 -6.65 12.51
N GLY A 210 29.63 -6.11 11.43
CA GLY A 210 30.90 -5.39 11.50
C GLY A 210 30.80 -4.13 12.35
N PHE A 211 29.71 -3.38 12.23
CA PHE A 211 29.47 -2.22 13.09
C PHE A 211 29.33 -2.63 14.56
N ALA A 212 28.59 -3.71 14.85
CA ALA A 212 28.46 -4.23 16.21
C ALA A 212 29.80 -4.69 16.81
N LEU A 213 30.69 -5.27 16.00
CA LEU A 213 32.06 -5.62 16.38
C LEU A 213 32.91 -4.37 16.64
N SER A 214 32.79 -3.33 15.82
CA SER A 214 33.53 -2.07 16.02
C SER A 214 33.13 -1.36 17.31
N LEU A 215 31.85 -1.42 17.70
CA LEU A 215 31.39 -0.94 19.01
C LEU A 215 31.99 -1.70 20.20
N ARG A 216 32.55 -2.89 19.97
CA ARG A 216 33.26 -3.71 20.96
C ARG A 216 34.78 -3.57 20.88
N GLY A 217 35.30 -2.65 20.07
CA GLY A 217 36.72 -2.34 19.95
C GLY A 217 37.42 -2.90 18.71
N ALA A 218 36.69 -3.53 17.78
CA ALA A 218 37.26 -3.93 16.49
C ALA A 218 37.50 -2.71 15.57
N PRO A 219 38.47 -2.76 14.65
CA PRO A 219 38.73 -1.66 13.72
C PRO A 219 37.55 -1.41 12.77
N LEU A 220 37.35 -0.16 12.34
CA LEU A 220 36.23 0.26 11.49
C LEU A 220 36.24 -0.38 10.10
N ASN A 221 37.41 -0.81 9.61
CA ASN A 221 37.57 -1.55 8.36
C ASN A 221 36.80 -2.89 8.36
N SER A 222 36.52 -3.46 9.54
CA SER A 222 35.74 -4.70 9.73
C SER A 222 34.34 -4.63 9.10
N ILE A 223 33.75 -3.43 9.05
CA ILE A 223 32.45 -3.20 8.42
C ILE A 223 32.51 -3.54 6.93
N ALA A 224 33.49 -3.02 6.21
CA ALA A 224 33.66 -3.26 4.78
C ALA A 224 33.99 -4.73 4.49
N MET A 225 34.89 -5.31 5.28
CA MET A 225 35.30 -6.71 5.14
C MET A 225 34.12 -7.68 5.29
N LEU A 226 33.36 -7.58 6.39
CA LEU A 226 32.23 -8.47 6.63
C LEU A 226 31.07 -8.24 5.66
N THR A 227 30.92 -7.03 5.13
CA THR A 227 29.97 -6.76 4.05
C THR A 227 30.34 -7.53 2.78
N MET A 228 31.62 -7.54 2.40
CA MET A 228 32.10 -8.31 1.24
C MET A 228 31.94 -9.82 1.43
N VAL A 229 32.20 -10.32 2.65
CA VAL A 229 31.93 -11.71 3.04
C VAL A 229 30.44 -12.07 2.93
N GLY A 230 29.54 -11.10 3.07
CA GLY A 230 28.12 -11.26 2.81
C GLY A 230 27.74 -11.32 1.33
N ILE A 231 28.43 -10.53 0.48
CA ILE A 231 28.10 -10.33 -0.95
C ILE A 231 28.69 -11.42 -1.85
N VAL A 232 30.00 -11.66 -1.79
CA VAL A 232 30.71 -12.52 -2.75
C VAL A 232 30.15 -13.96 -2.77
N PRO A 233 29.90 -14.60 -1.62
CA PRO A 233 29.34 -15.95 -1.60
C PRO A 233 27.89 -16.01 -2.09
N ALA A 234 27.16 -14.90 -2.02
CA ALA A 234 25.78 -14.83 -2.48
C ALA A 234 25.64 -15.07 -3.99
N LEU A 235 26.65 -14.70 -4.79
CA LEU A 235 26.67 -14.93 -6.24
C LEU A 235 26.63 -16.42 -6.59
N PHE A 236 27.24 -17.25 -5.73
CA PHE A 236 27.36 -18.70 -5.94
C PHE A 236 26.28 -19.49 -5.18
N ARG A 237 25.31 -18.81 -4.53
CA ARG A 237 24.20 -19.47 -3.81
C ARG A 237 23.33 -20.35 -4.71
N SER A 238 23.30 -20.06 -6.01
CA SER A 238 22.57 -20.83 -7.02
C SER A 238 23.08 -22.27 -7.14
N LEU A 239 24.41 -22.47 -6.98
CA LEU A 239 25.12 -23.75 -7.11
C LEU A 239 24.94 -24.69 -5.90
N GLY A 240 24.38 -24.20 -4.79
CA GLY A 240 24.10 -25.00 -3.60
C GLY A 240 24.98 -24.67 -2.40
N ARG A 241 24.84 -25.45 -1.32
CA ARG A 241 25.42 -25.14 0.00
C ARG A 241 26.95 -25.25 0.02
N ILE A 242 27.48 -26.32 -0.56
CA ILE A 242 28.93 -26.62 -0.54
C ILE A 242 29.70 -25.55 -1.33
N PRO A 243 29.31 -25.16 -2.57
CA PRO A 243 29.98 -24.08 -3.27
C PRO A 243 29.90 -22.73 -2.55
N THR A 244 28.73 -22.40 -1.98
CA THR A 244 28.57 -21.16 -1.20
C THR A 244 29.54 -21.14 -0.01
N ALA A 245 29.68 -22.27 0.68
CA ALA A 245 30.60 -22.42 1.80
C ALA A 245 32.07 -22.29 1.42
N ALA A 246 32.45 -22.90 0.29
CA ALA A 246 33.79 -22.78 -0.25
C ALA A 246 34.13 -21.32 -0.61
N VAL A 247 33.21 -20.61 -1.29
CA VAL A 247 33.41 -19.20 -1.66
C VAL A 247 33.43 -18.30 -0.43
N PHE A 248 32.60 -18.57 0.59
CA PHE A 248 32.63 -17.85 1.86
C PHE A 248 34.00 -17.94 2.54
N SER A 249 34.54 -19.16 2.65
CA SER A 249 35.88 -19.40 3.17
C SER A 249 36.95 -18.67 2.34
N LEU A 250 36.90 -18.82 1.01
CA LEU A 250 37.84 -18.20 0.09
C LEU A 250 37.83 -16.67 0.22
N THR A 251 36.65 -16.07 0.37
CA THR A 251 36.49 -14.62 0.51
C THR A 251 37.20 -14.10 1.77
N ILE A 252 37.03 -14.79 2.90
CA ILE A 252 37.70 -14.43 4.16
C ILE A 252 39.22 -14.58 4.03
N THR A 253 39.69 -15.68 3.42
CA THR A 253 41.13 -15.89 3.18
C THR A 253 41.73 -14.81 2.28
N ILE A 254 41.05 -14.42 1.19
CA ILE A 254 41.53 -13.35 0.29
C ILE A 254 41.60 -12.01 1.02
N ILE A 255 40.56 -11.65 1.78
CA ILE A 255 40.54 -10.40 2.55
C ILE A 255 41.68 -10.38 3.57
N SER A 256 41.91 -11.49 4.27
CA SER A 256 43.02 -11.61 5.22
C SER A 256 44.40 -11.45 4.59
N LEU A 257 44.62 -11.95 3.37
CA LEU A 257 45.89 -11.76 2.66
C LEU A 257 46.13 -10.31 2.19
N VAL A 258 45.06 -9.56 1.93
CA VAL A 258 45.14 -8.17 1.45
C VAL A 258 45.32 -7.18 2.60
N TYR A 259 44.75 -7.47 3.77
CA TYR A 259 44.79 -6.61 4.94
C TYR A 259 45.58 -7.31 6.05
N ASP A 260 46.84 -6.92 6.20
CA ASP A 260 47.83 -7.48 7.15
C ASP A 260 47.42 -7.36 8.65
N GLU A 261 46.32 -6.64 8.94
CA GLU A 261 45.70 -6.56 10.27
C GLU A 261 44.88 -7.81 10.65
N LEU A 262 44.53 -8.64 9.68
CA LEU A 262 43.80 -9.90 9.89
C LEU A 262 44.73 -11.10 9.68
N ALA A 263 45.91 -11.09 10.30
CA ALA A 263 46.75 -12.27 10.35
C ALA A 263 45.89 -13.42 10.90
N LEU A 264 45.66 -14.48 10.09
CA LEU A 264 44.81 -15.62 10.44
C LEU A 264 45.31 -16.25 11.76
N SER A 265 44.80 -15.72 12.86
CA SER A 265 45.09 -16.25 14.18
C SER A 265 44.52 -17.66 14.22
N THR A 266 45.16 -18.55 14.98
CA THR A 266 44.62 -19.90 15.24
C THR A 266 43.16 -19.83 15.73
N ARG A 267 42.81 -18.73 16.40
CA ARG A 267 41.45 -18.38 16.84
C ARG A 267 40.48 -18.11 15.69
N GLU A 268 40.87 -17.35 14.66
CA GLU A 268 39.99 -17.01 13.52
C GLU A 268 39.78 -18.20 12.59
N ILE A 269 40.81 -19.02 12.40
CA ILE A 269 40.70 -20.29 11.67
C ILE A 269 39.74 -21.24 12.40
N GLY A 270 39.84 -21.30 13.74
CA GLY A 270 38.89 -22.02 14.59
C GLY A 270 37.45 -21.50 14.45
N ALA A 271 37.27 -20.17 14.38
CA ALA A 271 35.97 -19.55 14.21
C ALA A 271 35.34 -19.84 12.84
N LEU A 272 36.13 -19.74 11.78
CA LEU A 272 35.71 -20.03 10.41
C LEU A 272 35.31 -21.51 10.25
N SER A 273 36.19 -22.42 10.66
CA SER A 273 35.95 -23.86 10.54
C SER A 273 34.72 -24.31 11.33
N SER A 274 34.54 -23.80 12.56
CA SER A 274 33.34 -24.07 13.36
C SER A 274 32.06 -23.53 12.72
N ALA A 275 32.08 -22.32 12.15
CA ALA A 275 30.92 -21.74 11.45
C ALA A 275 30.54 -22.55 10.20
N LEU A 276 31.52 -22.98 9.41
CA LEU A 276 31.32 -23.82 8.22
C LEU A 276 30.71 -25.17 8.59
N ILE A 277 31.24 -25.83 9.62
CA ILE A 277 30.72 -27.12 10.12
C ILE A 277 29.27 -26.96 10.58
N LEU A 278 28.98 -25.92 11.36
CA LEU A 278 27.64 -25.66 11.89
C LEU A 278 26.63 -25.38 10.75
N PHE A 279 27.04 -24.62 9.73
CA PHE A 279 26.22 -24.37 8.55
C PHE A 279 25.95 -25.63 7.71
N LEU A 280 26.95 -26.50 7.54
CA LEU A 280 26.80 -27.73 6.75
C LEU A 280 25.97 -28.80 7.47
N LEU A 281 26.04 -28.86 8.81
CA LEU A 281 25.25 -29.77 9.64
C LEU A 281 23.76 -29.38 9.74
N LEU A 282 23.41 -28.15 9.38
CA LEU A 282 22.03 -27.68 9.49
C LEU A 282 21.08 -28.45 8.55
N PRO A 283 19.96 -28.97 9.08
CA PRO A 283 19.04 -29.79 8.31
C PRO A 283 18.38 -29.00 7.17
N LYS A 284 18.04 -29.70 6.08
CA LYS A 284 17.43 -29.08 4.89
C LYS A 284 16.11 -28.35 5.17
N SER A 285 15.43 -28.70 6.27
CA SER A 285 14.15 -28.12 6.72
C SER A 285 14.24 -26.72 7.33
N ILE A 286 15.44 -26.25 7.70
CA ILE A 286 15.70 -24.91 8.27
C ILE A 286 16.30 -23.99 7.21
N ILE A 287 17.21 -24.52 6.40
CA ILE A 287 17.85 -23.78 5.30
C ILE A 287 17.08 -24.01 3.99
N TYR A 288 15.84 -23.51 3.94
CA TYR A 288 15.10 -23.39 2.68
C TYR A 288 15.56 -22.12 1.96
N ARG A 289 16.00 -22.25 0.71
CA ARG A 289 16.44 -21.11 -0.11
C ARG A 289 15.22 -20.35 -0.59
N VAL A 290 15.13 -19.06 -0.26
CA VAL A 290 14.09 -18.18 -0.78
C VAL A 290 14.57 -17.70 -2.15
N ASP A 291 14.27 -18.48 -3.20
CA ASP A 291 14.65 -18.13 -4.56
C ASP A 291 13.73 -17.09 -5.17
N HIS A 292 14.33 -16.17 -5.91
CA HIS A 292 13.59 -15.20 -6.70
C HIS A 292 12.95 -15.84 -7.96
N ASP A 293 13.55 -16.91 -8.48
CA ASP A 293 13.27 -17.37 -9.85
C ASP A 293 12.37 -18.62 -9.97
N LYS A 294 12.24 -19.44 -8.92
CA LYS A 294 11.39 -20.66 -9.02
C LYS A 294 9.91 -20.38 -8.80
N ASP A 295 9.57 -19.41 -7.96
CA ASP A 295 8.18 -18.98 -7.74
C ASP A 295 7.73 -17.87 -8.68
N GLY A 296 8.67 -17.29 -9.45
CA GLY A 296 8.38 -16.29 -10.47
C GLY A 296 7.43 -16.82 -11.54
N LEU A 297 7.53 -18.09 -11.94
CA LEU A 297 6.64 -18.67 -12.97
C LEU A 297 5.25 -18.99 -12.43
N GLY A 298 5.15 -19.61 -11.24
CA GLY A 298 3.86 -19.96 -10.63
C GLY A 298 3.08 -18.75 -10.11
N GLN A 299 3.77 -17.77 -9.52
CA GLN A 299 3.15 -16.56 -9.00
C GLN A 299 2.92 -15.51 -10.09
N SER A 300 3.71 -15.46 -11.17
CA SER A 300 3.34 -14.68 -12.37
C SER A 300 2.19 -15.32 -13.14
N LEU A 301 2.03 -16.66 -13.17
CA LEU A 301 0.84 -17.30 -13.76
C LEU A 301 -0.42 -17.00 -12.95
N LEU A 302 -0.37 -17.15 -11.63
CA LEU A 302 -1.51 -16.82 -10.74
C LEU A 302 -1.81 -15.32 -10.72
N SER A 303 -0.78 -14.47 -10.73
CA SER A 303 -0.94 -13.01 -10.81
C SER A 303 -1.39 -12.57 -12.20
N ALA A 304 -0.94 -13.21 -13.29
CA ALA A 304 -1.40 -12.94 -14.65
C ALA A 304 -2.84 -13.40 -14.84
N ASP A 305 -3.26 -14.53 -14.26
CA ASP A 305 -4.64 -15.00 -14.34
C ASP A 305 -5.57 -14.09 -13.51
N ASN A 306 -5.11 -13.63 -12.34
CA ASN A 306 -5.81 -12.62 -11.55
C ASN A 306 -5.83 -11.24 -12.22
N LEU A 307 -4.72 -10.81 -12.85
CA LEU A 307 -4.64 -9.56 -13.62
C LEU A 307 -5.51 -9.63 -14.87
N LYS A 308 -5.56 -10.77 -15.57
CA LYS A 308 -6.48 -11.01 -16.69
C LYS A 308 -7.94 -10.93 -16.22
N LYS A 309 -8.28 -11.58 -15.11
CA LYS A 309 -9.63 -11.50 -14.52
C LYS A 309 -9.98 -10.07 -14.09
N LEU A 310 -9.05 -9.35 -13.48
CA LEU A 310 -9.24 -7.97 -13.05
C LEU A 310 -9.39 -7.02 -14.24
N ALA A 311 -8.51 -7.12 -15.24
CA ALA A 311 -8.56 -6.34 -16.48
C ALA A 311 -9.88 -6.59 -17.22
N ASN A 312 -10.31 -7.85 -17.35
CA ASN A 312 -11.60 -8.19 -17.97
C ASN A 312 -12.79 -7.64 -17.19
N THR A 313 -12.77 -7.72 -15.86
CA THR A 313 -13.83 -7.17 -15.02
C THR A 313 -13.93 -5.65 -15.20
N ARG A 314 -12.78 -4.96 -15.25
CA ARG A 314 -12.72 -3.52 -15.52
C ARG A 314 -13.20 -3.19 -16.93
N MET A 315 -12.77 -3.92 -17.96
CA MET A 315 -13.20 -3.73 -19.36
C MET A 315 -14.71 -3.94 -19.53
N ARG A 316 -15.28 -4.94 -18.85
CA ARG A 316 -16.74 -5.17 -18.83
C ARG A 316 -17.49 -4.00 -18.17
N ILE A 317 -17.00 -3.52 -17.02
CA ILE A 317 -17.57 -2.33 -16.35
C ILE A 317 -17.52 -1.10 -17.26
N PHE A 318 -16.41 -0.90 -17.99
CA PHE A 318 -16.31 0.19 -18.97
C PHE A 318 -17.33 0.03 -20.11
N SER A 319 -17.41 -1.15 -20.73
CA SER A 319 -18.38 -1.46 -21.79
C SER A 319 -19.82 -1.20 -21.33
N ASP A 320 -20.20 -1.66 -20.13
CA ASP A 320 -21.53 -1.45 -19.56
C ASP A 320 -21.81 0.03 -19.26
N SER A 321 -20.79 0.78 -18.82
CA SER A 321 -20.91 2.22 -18.55
C SER A 321 -21.13 3.02 -19.83
N PHE A 322 -20.39 2.71 -20.90
CA PHE A 322 -20.58 3.32 -22.22
C PHE A 322 -21.95 2.99 -22.82
N LEU A 323 -22.42 1.75 -22.65
CA LEU A 323 -23.76 1.35 -23.10
C LEU A 323 -24.86 2.09 -22.34
N LYS A 324 -24.72 2.27 -21.03
CA LYS A 324 -25.67 3.06 -20.22
C LYS A 324 -25.68 4.53 -20.64
N LEU A 325 -24.51 5.10 -20.91
CA LEU A 325 -24.41 6.48 -21.38
C LEU A 325 -25.09 6.67 -22.74
N SER A 326 -24.84 5.74 -23.68
CA SER A 326 -25.51 5.69 -24.99
C SER A 326 -27.04 5.67 -24.84
N LYS A 327 -27.58 4.75 -24.03
CA LYS A 327 -29.04 4.67 -23.76
C LYS A 327 -29.60 5.95 -23.14
N THR A 328 -28.84 6.59 -22.24
CA THR A 328 -29.26 7.84 -21.61
C THR A 328 -29.35 8.96 -22.64
N LEU A 329 -28.38 9.05 -23.55
CA LEU A 329 -28.39 10.04 -24.64
C LEU A 329 -29.52 9.77 -25.65
N GLU A 330 -29.78 8.52 -26.01
CA GLU A 330 -30.94 8.14 -26.83
C GLU A 330 -32.26 8.59 -26.17
N THR A 331 -32.40 8.39 -24.85
CA THR A 331 -33.64 8.73 -24.12
C THR A 331 -33.92 10.24 -24.06
N ILE A 332 -32.88 11.09 -24.08
CA ILE A 332 -33.02 12.55 -24.01
C ILE A 332 -33.31 13.15 -25.41
N THR A 333 -33.24 12.34 -26.46
CA THR A 333 -33.36 12.80 -27.85
C THR A 333 -34.82 12.80 -28.31
N GLU A 334 -35.55 13.86 -27.97
CA GLU A 334 -36.87 14.14 -28.59
C GLU A 334 -36.71 15.20 -29.67
N ARG A 335 -37.00 14.84 -30.93
CA ARG A 335 -37.07 15.81 -32.03
C ARG A 335 -38.38 16.59 -31.97
N GLN A 336 -38.31 17.92 -32.03
CA GLN A 336 -39.47 18.80 -31.99
C GLN A 336 -39.76 19.31 -33.39
N ILE A 337 -40.87 18.84 -33.97
CA ILE A 337 -41.24 19.14 -35.37
C ILE A 337 -42.20 20.33 -35.47
N LYS A 338 -42.96 20.61 -34.40
CA LYS A 338 -43.96 21.68 -34.34
C LYS A 338 -43.74 22.57 -33.13
N ILE A 339 -44.13 23.84 -33.26
CA ILE A 339 -44.21 24.77 -32.13
C ILE A 339 -45.26 24.21 -31.15
N LYS A 340 -44.87 24.03 -29.89
CA LYS A 340 -45.79 23.51 -28.87
C LYS A 340 -46.73 24.64 -28.42
N GLN A 341 -47.93 24.28 -27.96
CA GLN A 341 -48.86 25.26 -27.39
C GLN A 341 -48.20 26.12 -26.29
N LYS A 342 -47.36 25.50 -25.46
CA LYS A 342 -46.58 26.17 -24.42
C LYS A 342 -45.62 27.25 -24.96
N GLU A 343 -45.07 27.06 -26.16
CA GLU A 343 -44.23 28.07 -26.81
C GLU A 343 -45.06 29.23 -27.32
N ILE A 344 -46.24 28.95 -27.88
CA ILE A 344 -47.23 29.98 -28.27
C ILE A 344 -47.64 30.80 -27.04
N ASP A 345 -47.89 30.15 -25.90
CA ASP A 345 -48.23 30.79 -24.63
C ASP A 345 -47.13 31.76 -24.18
N MET A 346 -45.88 31.32 -24.19
CA MET A 346 -44.73 32.15 -23.81
C MET A 346 -44.54 33.36 -24.73
N ILE A 347 -44.76 33.18 -26.04
CA ILE A 347 -44.65 34.30 -26.99
C ILE A 347 -45.82 35.28 -26.78
N PHE A 348 -47.04 34.78 -26.58
CA PHE A 348 -48.20 35.62 -26.30
C PHE A 348 -48.02 36.44 -25.01
N GLU A 349 -47.46 35.83 -23.95
CA GLU A 349 -47.09 36.53 -22.71
C GLU A 349 -46.02 37.62 -22.96
N ASP A 350 -44.92 37.33 -23.68
CA ASP A 350 -43.87 38.33 -23.97
C ASP A 350 -44.41 39.50 -24.82
N ILE A 351 -45.28 39.21 -25.79
CA ILE A 351 -45.96 40.23 -26.60
C ILE A 351 -46.88 41.08 -25.72
N SER A 352 -47.64 40.45 -24.82
CA SER A 352 -48.54 41.16 -23.91
C SER A 352 -47.81 42.11 -22.98
N GLU A 353 -46.64 41.70 -22.47
CA GLU A 353 -45.85 42.52 -21.56
C GLU A 353 -45.25 43.74 -22.25
N ARG A 354 -44.88 43.60 -23.53
CA ARG A 354 -44.25 44.68 -24.32
C ARG A 354 -45.25 45.64 -24.94
N LEU A 355 -46.33 45.13 -25.54
CA LEU A 355 -47.28 45.94 -26.30
C LEU A 355 -48.53 46.26 -25.49
N CYS A 356 -49.11 45.28 -24.78
CA CYS A 356 -50.42 45.46 -24.15
C CYS A 356 -50.35 46.20 -22.81
N LYS A 357 -49.27 46.06 -22.03
CA LYS A 357 -49.14 46.64 -20.68
C LYS A 357 -49.35 48.16 -20.62
N ASN A 358 -48.94 48.89 -21.67
CA ASN A 358 -49.10 50.34 -21.78
C ASN A 358 -50.17 50.75 -22.82
N CYS A 359 -50.96 49.80 -23.33
CA CYS A 359 -51.97 50.05 -24.35
C CYS A 359 -53.25 50.62 -23.75
N ARG A 360 -53.86 51.60 -24.45
CA ARG A 360 -55.09 52.28 -24.00
C ARG A 360 -56.31 51.34 -23.92
N ASN A 361 -56.32 50.27 -24.70
CA ASN A 361 -57.39 49.26 -24.73
C ASN A 361 -57.06 48.00 -23.91
N CYS A 362 -56.03 48.02 -23.06
CA CYS A 362 -55.58 46.84 -22.31
C CYS A 362 -56.70 46.21 -21.46
N CYS A 363 -57.43 46.99 -20.65
CA CYS A 363 -58.54 46.46 -19.84
C CYS A 363 -59.65 45.82 -20.68
N LEU A 364 -59.95 46.36 -21.88
CA LEU A 364 -60.99 45.80 -22.75
C LEU A 364 -60.57 44.42 -23.31
N CYS A 365 -59.35 44.32 -23.83
CA CYS A 365 -58.84 43.08 -24.41
C CYS A 365 -58.60 42.00 -23.35
N TRP A 366 -58.09 42.37 -22.17
CA TRP A 366 -57.70 41.41 -21.12
C TRP A 366 -58.82 41.03 -20.16
N ASP A 367 -59.76 41.94 -19.84
CA ASP A 367 -60.85 41.63 -18.91
C ASP A 367 -62.10 41.08 -19.62
N THR A 368 -62.34 41.48 -20.88
CA THR A 368 -63.61 41.19 -21.59
C THR A 368 -63.43 40.23 -22.77
N HIS A 369 -62.35 40.35 -23.53
CA HIS A 369 -62.15 39.61 -24.80
C HIS A 369 -60.85 38.76 -24.85
N TYR A 370 -60.42 38.24 -23.70
CA TYR A 370 -59.16 37.50 -23.59
C TYR A 370 -59.13 36.25 -24.48
N LYS A 371 -60.24 35.50 -24.53
CA LYS A 371 -60.30 34.23 -25.27
C LYS A 371 -60.22 34.49 -26.78
N GLU A 372 -60.90 35.53 -27.25
CA GLU A 372 -60.91 35.96 -28.63
C GLU A 372 -59.52 36.46 -29.06
N ALA A 373 -58.85 37.24 -28.22
CA ALA A 373 -57.48 37.71 -28.47
C ALA A 373 -56.45 36.57 -28.51
N TYR A 374 -56.56 35.61 -27.60
CA TYR A 374 -55.68 34.44 -27.57
C TYR A 374 -55.91 33.53 -28.79
N GLN A 375 -57.17 33.26 -29.13
CA GLN A 375 -57.52 32.42 -30.28
C GLN A 375 -57.08 33.07 -31.61
N ALA A 376 -57.31 34.38 -31.77
CA ALA A 376 -56.81 35.12 -32.93
C ALA A 376 -55.27 35.10 -33.02
N THR A 377 -54.58 35.04 -31.88
CA THR A 377 -53.12 34.88 -31.86
C THR A 377 -52.71 33.47 -32.29
N CYS A 378 -53.40 32.42 -31.83
CA CYS A 378 -53.16 31.06 -32.31
C CYS A 378 -53.37 30.94 -33.83
N ASP A 379 -54.43 31.56 -34.36
CA ASP A 379 -54.71 31.58 -35.80
C ASP A 379 -53.57 32.25 -36.58
N LEU A 380 -53.00 33.34 -36.04
CA LEU A 380 -51.81 33.99 -36.61
C LEU A 380 -50.57 33.10 -36.62
N PHE A 381 -50.34 32.34 -35.54
CA PHE A 381 -49.23 31.37 -35.50
C PHE A 381 -49.42 30.21 -36.48
N ASP A 382 -50.65 29.75 -36.69
CA ASP A 382 -50.96 28.74 -37.70
C ASP A 382 -50.67 29.24 -39.13
N VAL A 383 -50.93 30.52 -39.40
CA VAL A 383 -50.54 31.15 -40.67
C VAL A 383 -49.03 31.28 -40.77
N ALA A 384 -48.35 31.71 -39.69
CA ALA A 384 -46.89 31.80 -39.64
C ALA A 384 -46.23 30.44 -39.89
N GLU A 385 -46.76 29.35 -39.33
CA GLU A 385 -46.24 27.99 -39.53
C GLU A 385 -46.37 27.54 -41.00
N LYS A 386 -47.45 27.93 -41.70
CA LYS A 386 -47.70 27.56 -43.11
C LYS A 386 -46.96 28.45 -44.12
N LYS A 387 -46.97 29.77 -43.91
CA LYS A 387 -46.43 30.79 -44.85
C LYS A 387 -44.98 31.15 -44.54
N GLY A 388 -44.53 30.93 -43.30
CA GLY A 388 -43.20 31.24 -42.80
C GLY A 388 -43.05 32.65 -42.22
N TYR A 389 -44.04 33.52 -42.42
CA TYR A 389 -44.13 34.89 -41.90
C TYR A 389 -45.58 35.39 -42.01
N ILE A 390 -45.92 36.41 -41.22
CA ILE A 390 -47.24 37.06 -41.19
C ILE A 390 -47.15 38.42 -41.89
N GLU A 391 -48.09 38.70 -42.79
CA GLU A 391 -48.29 40.03 -43.36
C GLU A 391 -49.52 40.70 -42.76
N ASN A 392 -49.64 42.03 -42.89
CA ASN A 392 -50.81 42.78 -42.42
C ASN A 392 -52.16 42.30 -42.99
N LYS A 393 -52.14 41.58 -44.12
CA LYS A 393 -53.34 40.99 -44.74
C LYS A 393 -53.79 39.69 -44.07
N ASP A 394 -52.90 39.05 -43.32
CA ASP A 394 -53.14 37.78 -42.63
C ASP A 394 -53.67 38.00 -41.20
N VAL A 395 -53.80 39.26 -40.77
CA VAL A 395 -54.27 39.65 -39.44
C VAL A 395 -55.78 39.36 -39.30
N PRO A 396 -56.19 38.59 -38.28
CA PRO A 396 -57.60 38.31 -38.02
C PRO A 396 -58.41 39.59 -37.80
N GLU A 397 -59.67 39.56 -38.23
CA GLU A 397 -60.62 40.68 -38.16
C GLU A 397 -60.73 41.28 -36.75
N TYR A 398 -60.66 40.42 -35.72
CA TYR A 398 -60.62 40.85 -34.31
C TYR A 398 -59.52 41.88 -34.02
N PHE A 399 -58.29 41.68 -34.52
CA PHE A 399 -57.19 42.61 -34.28
C PHE A 399 -57.29 43.86 -35.15
N LEU A 400 -57.90 43.77 -36.34
CA LEU A 400 -58.14 44.93 -37.21
C LEU A 400 -59.17 45.89 -36.60
N GLU A 401 -60.18 45.36 -35.92
CA GLU A 401 -61.24 46.17 -35.31
C GLU A 401 -60.90 46.70 -33.92
N ASN A 402 -60.17 45.91 -33.11
CA ASN A 402 -60.02 46.18 -31.68
C ASN A 402 -58.60 46.59 -31.24
N CYS A 403 -57.57 46.33 -32.05
CA CYS A 403 -56.17 46.61 -31.69
C CYS A 403 -55.68 47.92 -32.32
N THR A 404 -55.29 48.89 -31.49
CA THR A 404 -54.67 50.15 -31.95
C THR A 404 -53.21 49.99 -32.38
N CYS A 405 -52.60 48.83 -32.11
CA CYS A 405 -51.18 48.53 -32.35
C CYS A 405 -51.02 47.33 -33.30
N SER A 406 -51.93 47.16 -34.27
CA SER A 406 -51.95 46.00 -35.17
C SER A 406 -50.65 45.83 -35.96
N ASP A 407 -50.04 46.92 -36.44
CA ASP A 407 -48.78 46.87 -37.20
C ASP A 407 -47.59 46.44 -36.34
N GLU A 408 -47.50 46.93 -35.10
CA GLU A 408 -46.45 46.56 -34.13
C GLU A 408 -46.64 45.11 -33.65
N LEU A 409 -47.88 44.65 -33.52
CA LEU A 409 -48.24 43.28 -33.16
C LEU A 409 -47.71 42.28 -34.20
N VAL A 410 -47.91 42.56 -35.49
CA VAL A 410 -47.38 41.70 -36.57
C VAL A 410 -45.85 41.59 -36.51
N LEU A 411 -45.16 42.69 -36.19
CA LEU A 411 -43.70 42.71 -36.09
C LEU A 411 -43.21 41.87 -34.89
N GLU A 412 -43.82 42.02 -33.71
CA GLU A 412 -43.41 41.24 -32.53
C GLU A 412 -43.83 39.76 -32.63
N ILE A 413 -44.96 39.42 -33.26
CA ILE A 413 -45.32 38.01 -33.53
C ILE A 413 -44.31 37.38 -34.49
N ASN A 414 -43.96 38.04 -35.59
CA ASN A 414 -42.94 37.54 -36.52
C ASN A 414 -41.58 37.36 -35.82
N ARG A 415 -41.20 38.29 -34.94
CA ARG A 415 -39.98 38.18 -34.13
C ARG A 415 -40.03 36.98 -33.18
N GLY A 416 -41.11 36.80 -32.44
CA GLY A 416 -41.30 35.68 -31.52
C GLY A 416 -41.34 34.33 -32.24
N PHE A 417 -41.96 34.29 -33.42
CA PHE A 417 -41.99 33.12 -34.30
C PHE A 417 -40.59 32.75 -34.80
N GLU A 418 -39.81 33.70 -35.30
CA GLU A 418 -38.45 33.44 -35.79
C GLU A 418 -37.50 32.99 -34.66
N ILE A 419 -37.59 33.58 -33.47
CA ILE A 419 -36.82 33.13 -32.29
C ILE A 419 -37.16 31.68 -31.94
N THR A 420 -38.45 31.34 -31.88
CA THR A 420 -38.91 30.00 -31.52
C THR A 420 -38.55 28.97 -32.59
N LYS A 421 -38.65 29.33 -33.86
CA LYS A 421 -38.18 28.52 -34.99
C LYS A 421 -36.68 28.26 -34.91
N LEU A 422 -35.86 29.27 -34.64
CA LEU A 422 -34.42 29.10 -34.43
C LEU A 422 -34.13 28.19 -33.23
N ASN A 423 -34.83 28.37 -32.11
CA ASN A 423 -34.69 27.51 -30.93
C ASN A 423 -35.04 26.05 -31.25
N ASN A 424 -36.09 25.80 -32.02
CA ASN A 424 -36.47 24.45 -32.47
C ASN A 424 -35.42 23.85 -33.42
N ILE A 425 -34.86 24.63 -34.36
CA ILE A 425 -33.74 24.19 -35.21
C ILE A 425 -32.52 23.81 -34.37
N TRP A 426 -32.14 24.64 -33.39
CA TRP A 426 -31.01 24.36 -32.50
C TRP A 426 -31.26 23.15 -31.61
N SER A 427 -32.47 23.02 -31.06
CA SER A 427 -32.91 21.85 -30.29
C SER A 427 -32.81 20.56 -31.12
N ASN A 428 -33.28 20.59 -32.38
CA ASN A 428 -33.19 19.47 -33.31
C ASN A 428 -31.75 19.12 -33.70
N ARG A 429 -30.89 20.12 -33.94
CA ARG A 429 -29.46 19.88 -34.20
C ARG A 429 -28.75 19.26 -33.00
N LEU A 430 -29.11 19.69 -31.79
CA LEU A 430 -28.56 19.12 -30.56
C LEU A 430 -29.04 17.68 -30.35
N ALA A 431 -30.31 17.40 -30.66
CA ALA A 431 -30.87 16.06 -30.66
C ALA A 431 -30.14 15.14 -31.67
N GLU A 432 -29.93 15.59 -32.91
CA GLU A 432 -29.17 14.86 -33.93
C GLU A 432 -27.73 14.57 -33.48
N SER A 433 -27.04 15.57 -32.91
CA SER A 433 -25.69 15.38 -32.38
C SER A 433 -25.65 14.35 -31.24
N ARG A 434 -26.65 14.36 -30.34
CA ARG A 434 -26.76 13.38 -29.24
C ARG A 434 -26.99 11.97 -29.76
N GLU A 435 -27.80 11.80 -30.79
CA GLU A 435 -28.07 10.51 -31.44
C GLU A 435 -26.78 9.93 -32.06
N VAL A 436 -26.01 10.74 -32.78
CA VAL A 436 -24.72 10.33 -33.36
C VAL A 436 -23.74 9.91 -32.26
N ILE A 437 -23.62 10.71 -31.19
CA ILE A 437 -22.73 10.39 -30.05
C ILE A 437 -23.18 9.10 -29.36
N ALA A 438 -24.48 8.89 -29.18
CA ALA A 438 -25.01 7.67 -28.60
C ALA A 438 -24.66 6.44 -29.45
N GLY A 439 -24.76 6.55 -30.78
CA GLY A 439 -24.32 5.51 -31.71
C GLY A 439 -22.84 5.18 -31.57
N GLN A 440 -21.97 6.19 -31.54
CA GLN A 440 -20.52 6.02 -31.36
C GLN A 440 -20.17 5.33 -30.03
N LEU A 441 -20.81 5.72 -28.93
CA LEU A 441 -20.58 5.09 -27.62
C LEU A 441 -21.04 3.62 -27.58
N LYS A 442 -22.11 3.30 -28.32
CA LYS A 442 -22.60 1.92 -28.48
C LYS A 442 -21.62 1.07 -29.28
N GLU A 443 -21.05 1.61 -30.36
CA GLU A 443 -20.01 0.93 -31.15
C GLU A 443 -18.76 0.67 -30.31
N VAL A 444 -18.29 1.66 -29.54
CA VAL A 444 -17.15 1.49 -28.62
C VAL A 444 -17.42 0.41 -27.58
N SER A 445 -18.62 0.41 -26.98
CA SER A 445 -19.04 -0.61 -26.03
C SER A 445 -19.00 -2.02 -26.65
N SER A 446 -19.52 -2.17 -27.88
CA SER A 446 -19.51 -3.42 -28.64
C SER A 446 -18.10 -3.88 -29.00
N ALA A 447 -17.21 -2.97 -29.42
CA ALA A 447 -15.82 -3.29 -29.74
C ALA A 447 -15.04 -3.79 -28.51
N ILE A 448 -15.21 -3.13 -27.36
CA ILE A 448 -14.60 -3.58 -26.09
C ILE A 448 -15.15 -4.95 -25.67
N HIS A 449 -16.44 -5.19 -25.88
CA HIS A 449 -17.06 -6.48 -25.58
C HIS A 449 -16.51 -7.60 -26.47
N SER A 450 -16.39 -7.36 -27.78
CA SER A 450 -15.80 -8.31 -28.73
C SER A 450 -14.36 -8.63 -28.38
N LEU A 451 -13.53 -7.60 -28.12
CA LEU A 451 -12.13 -7.79 -27.72
C LEU A 451 -12.00 -8.65 -26.46
N THR A 452 -12.87 -8.41 -25.48
CA THR A 452 -12.91 -9.22 -24.24
C THR A 452 -13.26 -10.68 -24.54
N GLY A 453 -14.19 -10.91 -25.47
CA GLY A 453 -14.55 -12.24 -25.97
C GLY A 453 -13.41 -12.94 -26.70
N ASP A 454 -12.74 -12.24 -27.62
CA ASP A 454 -11.64 -12.76 -28.43
C ASP A 454 -10.42 -13.14 -27.59
N ILE A 455 -10.08 -12.33 -26.58
CA ILE A 455 -9.02 -12.64 -25.62
C ILE A 455 -9.31 -13.96 -24.88
N TYR A 456 -10.57 -14.19 -24.49
CA TYR A 456 -10.96 -15.43 -23.81
C TYR A 456 -10.99 -16.63 -24.76
N GLY A 457 -11.45 -16.42 -26.00
CA GLY A 457 -11.41 -17.41 -27.07
C GLY A 457 -9.98 -17.88 -27.34
N ALA A 458 -9.06 -16.94 -27.57
CA ALA A 458 -7.64 -17.23 -27.79
C ALA A 458 -6.99 -17.91 -26.58
N ALA A 459 -7.26 -17.44 -25.35
CA ALA A 459 -6.74 -18.07 -24.14
C ALA A 459 -7.25 -19.51 -23.95
N ARG A 460 -8.52 -19.78 -24.28
CA ARG A 460 -9.11 -21.11 -24.20
C ARG A 460 -8.56 -22.06 -25.27
N VAL A 461 -8.32 -21.57 -26.49
CA VAL A 461 -7.68 -22.34 -27.57
C VAL A 461 -6.26 -22.73 -27.18
N MET A 462 -5.45 -21.78 -26.68
CA MET A 462 -4.08 -22.07 -26.22
C MET A 462 -4.05 -23.13 -25.11
N LYS A 463 -4.95 -23.05 -24.12
CA LYS A 463 -5.04 -24.03 -23.03
C LYS A 463 -5.47 -25.42 -23.51
N ASN A 464 -6.34 -25.49 -24.52
CA ASN A 464 -6.76 -26.75 -25.13
C ASN A 464 -5.63 -27.39 -25.95
N GLU A 465 -4.88 -26.59 -26.72
CA GLU A 465 -3.72 -27.08 -27.47
C GLU A 465 -2.59 -27.53 -26.55
N GLU A 466 -2.31 -26.79 -25.48
CA GLU A 466 -1.38 -27.20 -24.42
C GLU A 466 -1.80 -28.54 -23.79
N GLY A 467 -3.09 -28.71 -23.48
CA GLY A 467 -3.62 -29.99 -23.00
C GLY A 467 -3.47 -31.15 -24.00
N LYS A 468 -3.64 -30.91 -25.30
CA LYS A 468 -3.41 -31.92 -26.35
C LYS A 468 -1.92 -32.29 -26.46
N VAL A 469 -1.02 -31.31 -26.37
CA VAL A 469 0.42 -31.52 -26.41
C VAL A 469 0.88 -32.31 -25.19
N ILE A 470 0.44 -31.94 -23.98
CA ILE A 470 0.74 -32.68 -22.75
C ILE A 470 0.24 -34.13 -22.85
N ARG A 471 -0.96 -34.34 -23.39
CA ARG A 471 -1.52 -35.69 -23.58
C ARG A 471 -0.69 -36.52 -24.57
N ARG A 472 -0.21 -35.92 -25.67
CA ARG A 472 0.68 -36.58 -26.64
C ARG A 472 2.05 -36.92 -26.06
N LEU A 473 2.64 -36.02 -25.27
CA LEU A 473 3.92 -36.25 -24.60
C LEU A 473 3.81 -37.37 -23.57
N ARG A 474 2.71 -37.43 -22.79
CA ARG A 474 2.45 -38.55 -21.88
C ARG A 474 2.26 -39.88 -22.59
N THR A 475 1.59 -39.91 -23.75
CA THR A 475 1.51 -41.15 -24.55
C THR A 475 2.88 -41.63 -25.05
N GLN A 476 3.85 -40.74 -25.22
CA GLN A 476 5.24 -41.09 -25.55
C GLN A 476 6.12 -41.38 -24.31
N HIS A 477 5.51 -41.55 -23.13
CA HIS A 477 6.22 -41.84 -21.86
C HIS A 477 7.20 -40.75 -21.42
N ILE A 478 7.01 -39.52 -21.91
CA ILE A 478 7.76 -38.34 -21.46
C ILE A 478 7.02 -37.72 -20.28
N ASP A 479 7.67 -37.71 -19.12
CA ASP A 479 7.04 -37.25 -17.88
C ASP A 479 7.03 -35.71 -17.81
N VAL A 480 5.84 -35.13 -17.93
CA VAL A 480 5.65 -33.67 -17.90
C VAL A 480 5.28 -33.26 -16.47
N ARG A 481 6.21 -32.60 -15.77
CA ARG A 481 5.97 -32.01 -14.45
C ARG A 481 4.97 -30.85 -14.59
N ASN A 482 3.81 -30.99 -13.96
CA ASN A 482 2.81 -29.93 -13.81
C ASN A 482 3.37 -28.70 -13.11
#